data_AF-A0A6N7L1C5-F1
#
_entry.id   AF-A0A6N7L1C5-F1
#
_cell.length_a   1.000
_cell.length_b   1.000
_cell.length_c   1.000
_cell.angle_alpha   90.00
_cell.angle_beta   90.00
_cell.angle_gamma   90.00
#
_symmetry.space_group_name_H-M   'P 1'
#
loop_
_entity.id
_entity.type
_entity.pdbx_description
1 polymer ?
#
loop_
_entity_poly.entity_id
_entity_poly.type
_entity_poly.pdbx_seq_one_letter_code
_entity_poly.pdbx_strand_id
1 'polypeptide(L)'
;MRVFPCVPAAQPSRLDRVTAAPAPFPSEHEQAAHELDLATALVLGAPQAGRSLDLLVNSNRIHPEGALVFACLLAVTGRDDPAQFWWQFAAGSGSPTAAYLLHLHHLRLGETRDAAYWRDQAERLAANPRSNVRSYRAKAPLLPEDVRHDILARCHEGLHPRLPAALEAVVNRLTVTADDDDYGEIPQPGSALVDELASPETS
;
A
#
# COMPACT_ATOMS: atom_id res chain seq x y z
N MET A 1 -59.59 -13.78 6.97
CA MET A 1 -58.28 -13.30 7.46
C MET A 1 -57.25 -14.38 7.13
N ARG A 2 -56.48 -14.23 6.04
CA ARG A 2 -55.43 -15.20 5.66
C ARG A 2 -54.09 -14.63 6.10
N VAL A 3 -53.40 -15.36 6.97
CA VAL A 3 -52.05 -15.04 7.44
C VAL A 3 -51.07 -15.71 6.48
N PHE A 4 -50.21 -14.94 5.83
CA PHE A 4 -49.08 -15.47 5.07
C PHE A 4 -47.89 -15.64 6.01
N PRO A 5 -47.28 -16.84 6.14
CA PRO A 5 -46.05 -16.98 6.90
C PRO A 5 -44.90 -16.33 6.12
N CYS A 6 -44.10 -15.52 6.81
CA CYS A 6 -42.86 -14.98 6.29
C CYS A 6 -41.83 -16.13 6.24
N VAL A 7 -41.38 -16.49 5.03
CA VAL A 7 -40.29 -17.44 4.83
C VAL A 7 -38.97 -16.68 4.99
N PRO A 8 -38.05 -17.10 5.87
CA PRO A 8 -36.76 -16.44 6.01
C PRO A 8 -35.93 -16.67 4.74
N ALA A 9 -35.29 -15.61 4.24
CA ALA A 9 -34.39 -15.69 3.10
C ALA A 9 -33.23 -16.64 3.43
N ALA A 10 -33.01 -17.64 2.56
CA ALA A 10 -31.93 -18.59 2.70
C ALA A 10 -30.57 -17.85 2.62
N GLN A 11 -29.71 -18.09 3.60
CA GLN A 11 -28.36 -17.54 3.57
C GLN A 11 -27.56 -18.24 2.45
N PRO A 12 -26.84 -17.47 1.60
CA PRO A 12 -26.10 -18.04 0.48
C PRO A 12 -25.00 -18.97 1.01
N SER A 13 -24.83 -20.11 0.33
CA SER A 13 -23.85 -21.11 0.72
C SER A 13 -22.41 -20.63 0.46
N ARG A 14 -21.42 -21.25 1.11
CA ARG A 14 -19.99 -20.95 0.91
C ARG A 14 -19.57 -21.08 -0.56
N LEU A 15 -20.21 -21.98 -1.31
CA LEU A 15 -19.95 -22.17 -2.75
C LEU A 15 -20.56 -21.04 -3.59
N ASP A 16 -21.76 -20.55 -3.25
CA ASP A 16 -22.37 -19.40 -3.94
C ASP A 16 -21.54 -18.13 -3.77
N ARG A 17 -20.91 -17.96 -2.60
CA ARG A 17 -20.01 -16.84 -2.29
C ARG A 17 -18.69 -16.91 -3.08
N VAL A 18 -18.28 -18.10 -3.52
CA VAL A 18 -17.06 -18.32 -4.32
C VAL A 18 -17.30 -18.07 -5.81
N THR A 19 -18.54 -18.21 -6.29
CA THR A 19 -18.91 -18.00 -7.70
C THR A 19 -19.62 -16.68 -7.97
N ALA A 20 -20.08 -15.98 -6.94
CA ALA A 20 -20.64 -14.65 -7.08
C ALA A 20 -19.53 -13.71 -7.59
N ALA A 21 -19.75 -13.12 -8.77
CA ALA A 21 -18.95 -11.99 -9.19
C ALA A 21 -18.95 -10.96 -8.04
N PRO A 22 -17.79 -10.39 -7.67
CA PRO A 22 -17.75 -9.37 -6.63
C PRO A 22 -18.80 -8.32 -6.98
N ALA A 23 -19.62 -7.94 -6.00
CA ALA A 23 -20.58 -6.86 -6.21
C ALA A 23 -19.77 -5.66 -6.72
N PRO A 24 -20.11 -5.09 -7.89
CA PRO A 24 -19.36 -3.98 -8.43
C PRO A 24 -19.36 -2.85 -7.41
N PHE A 25 -18.20 -2.24 -7.18
CA PHE A 25 -18.11 -1.07 -6.31
C PHE A 25 -19.09 0.01 -6.81
N PRO A 26 -19.70 0.82 -5.92
CA PRO A 26 -20.71 1.78 -6.33
C PRO A 26 -20.19 2.86 -7.28
N SER A 27 -18.88 3.14 -7.29
CA SER A 27 -18.20 4.08 -8.19
C SER A 27 -16.78 3.65 -8.56
N GLU A 28 -16.25 4.21 -9.65
CA GLU A 28 -14.85 4.01 -10.07
C GLU A 28 -13.86 4.53 -9.01
N HIS A 29 -14.23 5.57 -8.26
CA HIS A 29 -13.41 6.13 -7.18
C HIS A 29 -13.30 5.17 -6.00
N GLU A 30 -14.41 4.53 -5.59
CA GLU A 30 -14.41 3.53 -4.52
C GLU A 30 -13.69 2.25 -4.94
N GLN A 31 -13.84 1.86 -6.21
CA GLN A 31 -13.05 0.75 -6.77
C GLN A 31 -11.55 1.07 -6.69
N ALA A 32 -11.14 2.25 -7.15
CA ALA A 32 -9.75 2.67 -7.12
C ALA A 32 -9.20 2.76 -5.69
N ALA A 33 -10.01 3.23 -4.73
CA ALA A 33 -9.64 3.25 -3.31
C ALA A 33 -9.37 1.84 -2.77
N HIS A 34 -10.27 0.89 -3.08
CA HIS A 34 -10.10 -0.50 -2.67
C HIS A 34 -8.90 -1.18 -3.35
N GLU A 35 -8.69 -0.95 -4.65
CA GLU A 35 -7.54 -1.47 -5.38
C GLU A 35 -6.22 -0.90 -4.84
N LEU A 36 -6.19 0.39 -4.50
CA LEU A 36 -5.05 1.04 -3.87
C LEU A 36 -4.74 0.38 -2.52
N ASP A 37 -5.75 0.23 -1.66
CA ASP A 37 -5.63 -0.41 -0.35
C ASP A 37 -5.10 -1.85 -0.45
N LEU A 38 -5.64 -2.64 -1.37
CA LEU A 38 -5.18 -4.02 -1.61
C LEU A 38 -3.73 -4.04 -2.13
N ALA A 39 -3.39 -3.19 -3.09
CA ALA A 39 -2.05 -3.14 -3.64
C ALA A 39 -1.02 -2.67 -2.60
N THR A 40 -1.37 -1.68 -1.77
CA THR A 40 -0.57 -1.24 -0.62
C THR A 40 -0.35 -2.39 0.38
N ALA A 41 -1.40 -3.13 0.74
CA ALA A 41 -1.29 -4.30 1.60
C ALA A 41 -0.34 -5.37 1.02
N LEU A 42 -0.42 -5.64 -0.29
CA LEU A 42 0.44 -6.60 -0.97
C LEU A 42 1.92 -6.15 -1.00
N VAL A 43 2.18 -4.86 -1.19
CA VAL A 43 3.54 -4.30 -1.14
C VAL A 43 4.14 -4.47 0.26
N LEU A 44 3.39 -4.12 1.31
CA LEU A 44 3.85 -4.29 2.70
C LEU A 44 3.98 -5.76 3.10
N GLY A 45 3.16 -6.63 2.48
CA GLY A 45 3.16 -8.07 2.66
C GLY A 45 4.31 -8.81 1.95
N ALA A 46 4.99 -8.17 1.00
CA ALA A 46 5.97 -8.82 0.15
C ALA A 46 7.20 -9.30 0.96
N PRO A 47 7.71 -10.52 0.74
CA PRO A 47 8.86 -11.06 1.49
C PRO A 47 10.11 -10.18 1.48
N GLN A 48 10.32 -9.44 0.38
CA GLN A 48 11.45 -8.52 0.21
C GLN A 48 11.24 -7.13 0.81
N ALA A 49 10.04 -6.77 1.29
CA ALA A 49 9.70 -5.39 1.66
C ALA A 49 10.66 -4.79 2.71
N GLY A 50 10.97 -5.56 3.77
CA GLY A 50 11.90 -5.13 4.82
C GLY A 50 13.31 -4.89 4.29
N ARG A 51 13.78 -5.72 3.36
CA ARG A 51 15.10 -5.54 2.74
C ARG A 51 15.13 -4.39 1.75
N SER A 52 14.07 -4.19 0.97
CA SER A 52 13.95 -3.04 0.07
C SER A 52 13.98 -1.73 0.85
N LEU A 53 13.25 -1.64 1.96
CA LEU A 53 13.28 -0.47 2.84
C LEU A 53 14.65 -0.27 3.49
N ASP A 54 15.27 -1.33 4.01
CA ASP A 54 16.63 -1.28 4.57
C ASP A 54 17.66 -0.72 3.56
N LEU A 55 17.54 -1.13 2.30
CA LEU A 55 18.39 -0.63 1.22
C LEU A 55 18.16 0.84 0.92
N LEU A 56 16.91 1.33 0.95
CA LEU A 56 16.63 2.75 0.78
C LEU A 56 17.38 3.59 1.81
N VAL A 57 17.42 3.13 3.07
CA VAL A 57 18.02 3.90 4.17
C VAL A 57 19.54 3.74 4.22
N ASN A 58 20.04 2.53 3.99
CA ASN A 58 21.42 2.18 4.33
C ASN A 58 22.35 2.03 3.10
N SER A 59 21.89 2.40 1.90
CA SER A 59 22.67 2.31 0.66
C SER A 59 22.96 3.68 0.04
N ASN A 60 24.09 3.79 -0.66
CA ASN A 60 24.46 4.98 -1.44
C ASN A 60 23.85 5.02 -2.86
N ARG A 61 22.87 4.15 -3.14
CA ARG A 61 22.22 4.01 -4.45
C ARG A 61 20.74 4.28 -4.28
N ILE A 62 20.09 4.78 -5.33
CA ILE A 62 18.64 4.93 -5.38
C ILE A 62 17.99 3.54 -5.41
N HIS A 63 17.06 3.29 -4.48
CA HIS A 63 16.30 2.05 -4.37
C HIS A 63 14.80 2.30 -4.52
N PRO A 64 14.26 2.28 -5.76
CA PRO A 64 12.86 2.61 -6.02
C PRO A 64 11.88 1.69 -5.27
N GLU A 65 12.22 0.41 -5.13
CA GLU A 65 11.39 -0.55 -4.38
C GLU A 65 11.34 -0.27 -2.88
N GLY A 66 12.40 0.30 -2.30
CA GLY A 66 12.38 0.71 -0.90
C GLY A 66 11.54 1.96 -0.70
N ALA A 67 11.61 2.92 -1.63
CA ALA A 67 10.77 4.12 -1.62
C ALA A 67 9.29 3.77 -1.78
N LEU A 68 8.97 2.81 -2.67
CA LEU A 68 7.62 2.25 -2.81
C LEU A 68 7.08 1.68 -1.49
N VAL A 69 7.88 0.85 -0.81
CA VAL A 69 7.49 0.27 0.49
C VAL A 69 7.27 1.36 1.53
N PHE A 70 8.16 2.37 1.57
CA PHE A 70 8.03 3.48 2.51
C PHE A 70 6.76 4.31 2.26
N ALA A 71 6.46 4.62 1.00
CA ALA A 71 5.21 5.29 0.61
C ALA A 71 3.97 4.50 1.06
N CYS A 72 3.99 3.18 0.90
CA CYS A 72 2.89 2.31 1.34
C CYS A 72 2.70 2.30 2.87
N LEU A 73 3.79 2.41 3.65
CA LEU A 73 3.70 2.57 5.11
C LEU A 73 3.01 3.88 5.48
N LEU A 74 3.41 4.98 4.83
CA LEU A 74 2.82 6.30 5.06
C LEU A 74 1.31 6.30 4.72
N ALA A 75 0.94 5.72 3.56
CA ALA A 75 -0.45 5.62 3.12
C ALA A 75 -1.34 4.86 4.12
N VAL A 76 -0.89 3.70 4.62
CA VAL A 76 -1.63 2.92 5.64
C VAL A 76 -1.78 3.65 6.96
N THR A 77 -0.91 4.63 7.25
CA THR A 77 -1.03 5.52 8.42
C THR A 77 -1.83 6.80 8.15
N GLY A 78 -2.50 6.89 6.99
CA GLY A 78 -3.33 8.04 6.62
C GLY A 78 -2.52 9.29 6.22
N ARG A 79 -1.25 9.12 5.87
CA ARG A 79 -0.35 10.22 5.45
C ARG A 79 -0.27 10.27 3.93
N ASP A 80 -1.38 10.65 3.30
CA ASP A 80 -1.56 10.60 1.84
C ASP A 80 -0.57 11.49 1.07
N ASP A 81 -0.39 12.77 1.46
CA ASP A 81 0.48 13.69 0.70
C ASP A 81 1.96 13.24 0.73
N PRO A 82 2.54 12.89 1.90
CA PRO A 82 3.89 12.33 1.92
C PRO A 82 4.00 10.98 1.19
N ALA A 83 2.94 10.16 1.22
CA ALA A 83 2.92 8.91 0.45
C ALA A 83 2.97 9.19 -1.06
N GLN A 84 2.21 10.18 -1.54
CA GLN A 84 2.23 10.62 -2.94
C GLN A 84 3.63 11.07 -3.37
N PHE A 85 4.30 11.90 -2.57
CA PHE A 85 5.69 12.30 -2.82
C PHE A 85 6.61 11.08 -3.01
N TRP A 86 6.56 10.12 -2.09
CA TRP A 86 7.43 8.94 -2.15
C TRP A 86 7.07 7.98 -3.28
N TRP A 87 5.79 7.86 -3.65
CA TRP A 87 5.42 7.14 -4.86
C TRP A 87 5.95 7.82 -6.12
N GLN A 88 5.90 9.16 -6.21
CA GLN A 88 6.45 9.89 -7.36
C GLN A 88 7.97 9.73 -7.44
N PHE A 89 8.66 9.82 -6.30
CA PHE A 89 10.10 9.53 -6.23
C PHE A 89 10.42 8.11 -6.72
N ALA A 90 9.67 7.11 -6.25
CA ALA A 90 9.85 5.71 -6.64
C ALA A 90 9.57 5.49 -8.14
N ALA A 91 8.50 6.08 -8.66
CA ALA A 91 8.12 6.00 -10.07
C ALA A 91 9.14 6.69 -10.98
N GLY A 92 9.58 7.91 -10.63
CA GLY A 92 10.65 8.62 -11.33
C GLY A 92 11.99 7.87 -11.30
N SER A 93 12.21 7.09 -10.24
CA SER A 93 13.37 6.20 -10.09
C SER A 93 13.20 4.84 -10.79
N GLY A 94 12.03 4.58 -11.39
CA GLY A 94 11.77 3.44 -12.26
C GLY A 94 10.93 2.31 -11.66
N SER A 95 10.18 2.52 -10.58
CA SER A 95 9.21 1.53 -10.08
C SER A 95 7.90 1.59 -10.89
N PRO A 96 7.55 0.57 -11.70
CA PRO A 96 6.25 0.52 -12.38
C PRO A 96 5.09 0.39 -11.39
N THR A 97 5.31 -0.30 -10.27
CA THR A 97 4.30 -0.47 -9.22
C THR A 97 3.96 0.87 -8.56
N ALA A 98 4.95 1.72 -8.26
CA ALA A 98 4.69 3.04 -7.71
C ALA A 98 3.89 3.93 -8.68
N ALA A 99 4.21 3.88 -9.97
CA ALA A 99 3.43 4.59 -10.99
C ALA A 99 1.98 4.07 -11.06
N TYR A 100 1.76 2.76 -10.90
CA TYR A 100 0.40 2.20 -10.85
C TYR A 100 -0.35 2.61 -9.58
N LEU A 101 0.31 2.67 -8.42
CA LEU A 101 -0.31 3.19 -7.18
C LEU A 101 -0.70 4.66 -7.31
N LEU A 102 0.12 5.49 -7.98
CA LEU A 102 -0.25 6.87 -8.30
C LEU A 102 -1.48 6.95 -9.20
N HIS A 103 -1.57 6.09 -10.21
CA HIS A 103 -2.76 6.00 -11.04
C HIS A 103 -4.03 5.75 -10.20
N LEU A 104 -3.98 4.77 -9.29
CA LEU A 104 -5.11 4.45 -8.41
C LEU A 104 -5.41 5.59 -7.42
N HIS A 105 -4.37 6.23 -6.87
CA HIS A 105 -4.49 7.38 -5.99
C HIS A 105 -5.22 8.54 -6.67
N HIS A 106 -4.82 8.91 -7.89
CA HIS A 106 -5.47 9.96 -8.66
C HIS A 106 -6.90 9.57 -9.09
N LEU A 107 -7.17 8.30 -9.44
CA LEU A 107 -8.54 7.84 -9.71
C LEU A 107 -9.44 7.98 -8.47
N ARG A 108 -8.96 7.59 -7.29
CA ARG A 108 -9.68 7.78 -6.02
C ARG A 108 -10.07 9.25 -5.81
N LEU A 109 -9.18 10.18 -6.16
CA LEU A 109 -9.40 11.62 -6.06
C LEU A 109 -10.25 12.21 -7.20
N GLY A 110 -10.51 11.46 -8.28
CA GLY A 110 -11.23 11.94 -9.47
C GLY A 110 -10.37 12.67 -10.49
N GLU A 111 -9.06 12.61 -10.34
CA GLU A 111 -8.07 13.31 -11.16
C GLU A 111 -7.73 12.47 -12.39
N THR A 112 -8.72 12.31 -13.28
CA THR A 112 -8.66 11.38 -14.42
C THR A 112 -7.48 11.63 -15.37
N ARG A 113 -7.04 12.88 -15.53
CA ARG A 113 -5.89 13.24 -16.36
C ARG A 113 -4.58 12.73 -15.78
N ASP A 114 -4.34 12.96 -14.50
CA ASP A 114 -3.13 12.51 -13.81
C ASP A 114 -3.13 11.00 -13.66
N ALA A 115 -4.29 10.41 -13.38
CA ALA A 115 -4.48 8.97 -13.41
C ALA A 115 -4.05 8.36 -14.75
N ALA A 116 -4.50 8.92 -15.88
CA ALA A 116 -4.13 8.42 -17.21
C ALA A 116 -2.63 8.56 -17.48
N TYR A 117 -2.01 9.68 -17.09
CA TYR A 117 -0.57 9.88 -17.20
C TYR A 117 0.23 8.82 -16.45
N TRP A 118 -0.12 8.57 -15.19
CA TRP A 118 0.58 7.58 -14.37
C TRP A 118 0.35 6.15 -14.83
N ARG A 119 -0.83 5.85 -15.41
CA ARG A 119 -1.10 4.56 -16.04
C ARG A 119 -0.17 4.28 -17.21
N ASP A 120 -0.06 5.23 -18.13
CA ASP A 120 0.87 5.14 -19.27
C ASP A 120 2.34 5.01 -18.79
N GLN A 121 2.73 5.78 -17.78
CA GLN A 121 4.06 5.67 -17.18
C GLN A 121 4.31 4.27 -16.59
N ALA A 122 3.34 3.70 -15.88
CA ALA A 122 3.43 2.35 -15.32
C ALA A 122 3.63 1.29 -16.41
N GLU A 123 2.87 1.38 -17.51
CA GLU A 123 2.98 0.48 -18.65
C GLU A 123 4.33 0.60 -19.35
N ARG A 124 4.83 1.83 -19.58
CA ARG A 124 6.16 2.08 -20.17
C ARG A 124 7.30 1.53 -19.32
N LEU A 125 7.22 1.70 -18.00
CA LEU A 125 8.20 1.18 -17.04
C LEU A 125 8.17 -0.35 -16.97
N ALA A 126 6.98 -0.95 -16.99
CA ALA A 126 6.80 -2.40 -16.97
C ALA A 126 7.31 -3.07 -18.25
N ALA A 127 7.22 -2.40 -19.41
CA ALA A 127 7.76 -2.89 -20.67
C ALA A 127 9.31 -2.87 -20.72
N ASN A 128 9.96 -2.03 -19.90
CA ASN A 128 11.41 -1.88 -19.86
C ASN A 128 11.93 -2.01 -18.42
N PRO A 129 11.79 -3.20 -17.79
CA PRO A 129 12.20 -3.38 -16.41
C PRO A 129 13.71 -3.16 -16.29
N ARG A 130 14.13 -2.28 -15.37
CA ARG A 130 15.54 -2.18 -15.02
C ARG A 130 15.97 -3.55 -14.48
N SER A 131 17.06 -4.10 -14.99
CA SER A 131 17.64 -5.36 -14.53
C SER A 131 17.95 -5.28 -13.02
N ASN A 132 17.01 -5.74 -12.20
CA ASN A 132 17.15 -5.78 -10.75
C ASN A 132 17.79 -7.11 -10.35
N VAL A 133 18.93 -7.44 -10.98
CA VAL A 133 19.67 -8.67 -10.70
C VAL A 133 20.57 -8.43 -9.50
N ARG A 134 19.95 -8.50 -8.35
CA ARG A 134 20.49 -9.17 -7.18
C ARG A 134 19.30 -9.46 -6.30
N SER A 135 18.82 -10.71 -6.34
CA SER A 135 17.96 -11.26 -5.30
C SER A 135 18.61 -10.94 -3.97
N TYR A 136 18.15 -9.87 -3.34
CA TYR A 136 18.61 -9.52 -2.02
C TYR A 136 18.21 -10.69 -1.15
N ARG A 137 19.20 -11.35 -0.54
CA ARG A 137 18.93 -12.44 0.40
C ARG A 137 17.90 -11.90 1.40
N ALA A 138 16.75 -12.55 1.48
CA ALA A 138 15.63 -12.04 2.26
C ALA A 138 16.09 -11.74 3.69
N LYS A 139 15.90 -10.49 4.12
CA LYS A 139 15.91 -10.11 5.54
C LYS A 139 14.59 -10.63 6.16
N ALA A 140 14.42 -10.49 7.47
CA ALA A 140 13.12 -10.69 8.10
C ALA A 140 12.02 -9.88 7.38
N PRO A 141 10.76 -10.37 7.37
CA PRO A 141 9.62 -9.62 6.86
C PRO A 141 9.52 -8.24 7.50
N LEU A 142 8.97 -7.26 6.77
CA LEU A 142 8.84 -5.87 7.26
C LEU A 142 7.97 -5.78 8.52
N LEU A 143 6.86 -6.52 8.51
CA LEU A 143 5.84 -6.51 9.57
C LEU A 143 5.67 -7.92 10.14
N PRO A 144 5.25 -8.06 11.41
CA PRO A 144 4.86 -9.34 12.00
C PRO A 144 3.79 -10.07 11.17
N GLU A 145 3.78 -11.41 11.24
CA GLU A 145 2.92 -12.23 10.39
C GLU A 145 1.43 -12.00 10.62
N ASP A 146 1.01 -11.91 11.87
CA ASP A 146 -0.35 -11.56 12.28
C ASP A 146 -0.79 -10.20 11.73
N VAL A 147 0.09 -9.19 11.76
CA VAL A 147 -0.18 -7.86 11.22
C VAL A 147 -0.37 -7.88 9.71
N ARG A 148 0.49 -8.59 8.97
CA ARG A 148 0.34 -8.74 7.50
C ARG A 148 -0.99 -9.41 7.14
N HIS A 149 -1.36 -10.44 7.88
CA HIS A 149 -2.63 -11.14 7.68
C HIS A 149 -3.84 -10.26 8.02
N ASP A 150 -3.80 -9.48 9.10
CA ASP A 150 -4.89 -8.57 9.48
C ASP A 150 -5.10 -7.48 8.42
N ILE A 151 -4.03 -6.84 7.96
CA ILE A 151 -4.08 -5.82 6.90
C ILE A 151 -4.74 -6.39 5.64
N LEU A 152 -4.30 -7.57 5.19
CA LEU A 152 -4.85 -8.19 3.99
C LEU A 152 -6.31 -8.63 4.17
N ALA A 153 -6.66 -9.17 5.34
CA ALA A 153 -8.03 -9.58 5.67
C ALA A 153 -8.99 -8.39 5.66
N ARG A 154 -8.59 -7.26 6.25
CA ARG A 154 -9.35 -5.99 6.19
C ARG A 154 -9.64 -5.57 4.76
N CYS A 155 -8.63 -5.57 3.89
CA CYS A 155 -8.83 -5.23 2.49
C CYS A 155 -9.84 -6.17 1.82
N HIS A 156 -9.77 -7.49 2.06
CA HIS A 156 -10.75 -8.44 1.53
C HIS A 156 -12.19 -8.23 2.06
N GLU A 157 -12.34 -7.65 3.25
CA GLU A 157 -13.63 -7.27 3.82
C GLU A 157 -14.13 -5.90 3.34
N GLY A 158 -13.38 -5.22 2.45
CA GLY A 158 -13.69 -3.88 1.97
C GLY A 158 -13.39 -2.78 2.98
N LEU A 159 -12.58 -3.08 4.00
CA LEU A 159 -12.14 -2.13 5.01
C LEU A 159 -10.75 -1.58 4.65
N HIS A 160 -10.49 -0.32 5.02
CA HIS A 160 -9.17 0.27 4.86
C HIS A 160 -8.11 -0.48 5.70
N PRO A 161 -6.91 -0.69 5.15
CA PRO A 161 -5.79 -1.28 5.86
C PRO A 161 -5.36 -0.35 7.00
N ARG A 162 -5.02 -0.92 8.15
CA ARG A 162 -4.54 -0.17 9.31
C ARG A 162 -3.44 -0.93 10.02
N LEU A 163 -2.46 -0.19 10.52
CA LEU A 163 -1.46 -0.75 11.44
C LEU A 163 -2.00 -0.77 12.88
N PRO A 164 -1.56 -1.72 13.71
CA PRO A 164 -1.69 -1.62 15.15
C PRO A 164 -1.05 -0.34 15.68
N ALA A 165 -1.62 0.22 16.75
CA ALA A 165 -1.19 1.51 17.33
C ALA A 165 0.30 1.59 17.66
N ALA A 166 0.92 0.49 18.12
CA ALA A 166 2.35 0.44 18.41
C ALA A 166 3.21 0.64 17.15
N LEU A 167 2.81 0.06 16.02
CA LEU A 167 3.50 0.20 14.73
C LEU A 167 3.20 1.55 14.07
N GLU A 168 1.97 2.03 14.20
CA GLU A 168 1.59 3.38 13.77
C GLU A 168 2.42 4.44 14.51
N ALA A 169 2.66 4.26 15.82
CA ALA A 169 3.49 5.15 16.62
C ALA A 169 4.96 5.19 16.16
N VAL A 170 5.51 4.08 15.63
CA VAL A 170 6.85 4.07 15.02
C VAL A 170 6.89 4.99 13.80
N VAL A 171 5.90 4.89 12.91
CA VAL A 171 5.81 5.73 11.70
C VAL A 171 5.55 7.21 12.04
N ASN A 172 4.76 7.48 13.07
CA ASN A 172 4.44 8.84 13.49
C ASN A 172 5.60 9.58 14.16
N ARG A 173 6.66 8.88 14.60
CA ARG A 173 7.86 9.49 15.18
C ARG A 173 8.99 9.73 14.17
N LEU A 174 8.76 9.44 12.88
CA LEU A 174 9.76 9.66 11.84
C LEU A 174 10.14 11.14 11.75
N THR A 175 11.43 11.39 11.58
CA THR A 175 11.97 12.75 11.48
C THR A 175 11.57 13.40 10.16
N VAL A 176 11.17 14.66 10.22
CA VAL A 176 10.93 15.52 9.06
C VAL A 176 12.17 16.37 8.83
N THR A 177 12.74 16.32 7.63
CA THR A 177 13.96 17.09 7.30
C THR A 177 13.71 18.27 6.37
N ALA A 178 12.55 18.30 5.72
CA ALA A 178 12.15 19.35 4.80
C ALA A 178 10.62 19.50 4.80
N ASP A 179 10.19 20.74 4.62
CA ASP A 179 8.82 21.12 4.27
C ASP A 179 8.82 21.37 2.77
N ASP A 180 7.99 20.65 2.04
CA ASP A 180 7.84 20.75 0.59
C ASP A 180 6.60 21.61 0.29
N ASP A 181 6.70 22.53 -0.67
CA ASP A 181 5.62 23.47 -0.98
C ASP A 181 4.32 22.77 -1.43
N ASP A 182 4.44 21.60 -2.07
CA ASP A 182 3.30 20.83 -2.60
C ASP A 182 2.83 19.72 -1.65
N TYR A 183 3.73 19.16 -0.82
CA TYR A 183 3.45 17.96 -0.02
C TYR A 183 3.58 18.16 1.51
N GLY A 184 3.97 19.36 1.96
CA GLY A 184 4.18 19.69 3.36
C GLY A 184 5.35 18.94 3.99
N GLU A 185 5.19 18.52 5.25
CA GLU A 185 6.22 17.81 5.99
C GLU A 185 6.51 16.42 5.42
N ILE A 186 7.70 16.22 4.83
CA ILE A 186 8.11 14.93 4.26
C ILE A 186 8.96 14.12 5.26
N PRO A 187 8.41 13.02 5.82
CA PRO A 187 9.14 12.17 6.75
C PRO A 187 10.24 11.41 6.03
N GLN A 188 11.35 11.20 6.73
CA GLN A 188 12.46 10.40 6.25
C GLN A 188 12.50 9.04 6.94
N PRO A 189 12.79 7.95 6.20
CA PRO A 189 12.92 6.64 6.80
C PRO A 189 14.20 6.58 7.66
N GLY A 190 14.04 6.31 8.97
CA GLY A 190 15.16 6.16 9.90
C GLY A 190 15.92 4.84 9.73
N SER A 191 17.20 4.78 10.11
CA SER A 191 18.05 3.59 9.95
C SER A 191 17.59 2.38 10.76
N ALA A 192 16.90 2.61 11.88
CA ALA A 192 16.31 1.57 12.73
C ALA A 192 14.88 1.16 12.34
N LEU A 193 14.26 1.85 11.37
CA LEU A 193 12.82 1.70 11.06
C LEU A 193 12.41 0.25 10.77
N VAL A 194 13.22 -0.48 10.00
CA VAL A 194 12.90 -1.88 9.65
C VAL A 194 12.90 -2.79 10.88
N ASP A 195 13.83 -2.56 11.80
CA ASP A 195 13.97 -3.40 12.99
C ASP A 195 12.88 -3.07 14.02
N GLU A 196 12.52 -1.79 14.18
CA GLU A 196 11.39 -1.34 15.02
C GLU A 196 10.04 -1.85 14.52
N LEU A 197 9.83 -1.91 13.19
CA LEU A 197 8.59 -2.44 12.61
C LEU A 197 8.50 -3.97 12.73
N ALA A 198 9.62 -4.68 12.63
CA ALA A 198 9.65 -6.14 12.76
C ALA A 198 9.50 -6.61 14.21
N SER A 199 9.82 -5.76 15.18
CA SER A 199 9.75 -6.05 16.61
C SER A 199 9.32 -4.81 17.37
N PRO A 200 8.02 -4.46 17.34
CA PRO A 200 7.52 -3.32 18.12
C PRO A 200 7.67 -3.66 19.60
N GLU A 201 8.65 -3.06 20.28
CA GLU A 201 8.73 -3.20 21.73
C GLU A 201 7.42 -2.68 22.34
N THR A 202 6.86 -3.45 23.28
CA THR A 202 5.73 -3.01 24.12
C THR A 202 6.20 -1.86 25.02
N SER A 203 6.14 -0.63 24.51
CA SER A 203 6.15 0.59 25.34
C SER A 203 4.74 0.97 25.75
#